data_AF-T1FWY8-F1
#
_entry.id   AF-T1FWY8-F1
#
_cell.length_a   1.000
_cell.length_b   1.000
_cell.length_c   1.000
_cell.angle_alpha   90.00
_cell.angle_beta   90.00
_cell.angle_gamma   90.00
#
_symmetry.space_group_name_H-M   'P 1'
#
loop_
_entity.id
_entity.type
_entity.pdbx_description
1 polymer ?
#
loop_
_entity_poly.entity_id
_entity_poly.type
_entity_poly.pdbx_seq_one_letter_code
_entity_poly.pdbx_strand_id
1 'polypeptide(L)'
;MNAEEQKAVFGVPLQIAVERNPSHDGVQLPAVVRECIDYISEYGLACEGIYRVSGVKSKVNHLRDLYNIGSTVYLVDHEPNVVASLLKLFLREIPEPILTSKLMPKFEQASVTKNANQQLELMQNLIRELPVANRTLLSWVIVHMSQVIEKEKFNKMSLQNISIVLSPTMKISHRVLNVLFTYSSVLFKDTVIKKYVPPLKPATSRWTLELPECSSAIEEELKKQESLLNHLHEDLMKVKNIKKEEELWEVQRVVTQLKRKVKYI
;
A
#
# COMPACT_ATOMS: atom_id res chain seq x y z
N MET A 1 -20.44 3.59 18.36
CA MET A 1 -19.11 3.37 17.77
C MET A 1 -18.15 4.33 18.42
N ASN A 2 -17.07 3.83 19.01
CA ASN A 2 -16.06 4.68 19.65
C ASN A 2 -15.37 5.54 18.57
N ALA A 3 -14.95 6.75 18.92
CA ALA A 3 -14.26 7.66 18.00
C ALA A 3 -12.99 7.05 17.38
N GLU A 4 -12.40 6.04 18.03
CA GLU A 4 -11.25 5.27 17.56
C GLU A 4 -11.61 4.27 16.42
N GLU A 5 -12.80 3.66 16.45
CA GLU A 5 -13.26 2.73 15.39
C GLU A 5 -13.53 3.45 14.06
N GLN A 6 -13.84 4.75 14.13
CA GLN A 6 -14.14 5.58 12.96
C GLN A 6 -12.91 5.90 12.11
N LYS A 7 -11.71 5.81 12.68
CA LYS A 7 -10.44 6.12 11.99
C LYS A 7 -9.57 4.90 11.68
N ALA A 8 -9.88 3.75 12.26
CA ALA A 8 -9.08 2.53 12.10
C ALA A 8 -8.81 2.20 10.62
N VAL A 9 -7.53 1.95 10.30
CA VAL A 9 -7.04 1.54 8.98
C VAL A 9 -6.78 0.04 8.94
N PHE A 10 -6.39 -0.53 10.09
CA PHE A 10 -6.22 -1.96 10.31
C PHE A 10 -7.53 -2.59 10.78
N GLY A 11 -7.74 -3.87 10.46
CA GLY A 11 -8.92 -4.62 10.90
C GLY A 11 -10.22 -4.29 10.16
N VAL A 12 -10.16 -3.45 9.12
CA VAL A 12 -11.33 -3.00 8.34
C VAL A 12 -11.28 -3.55 6.90
N PRO A 13 -12.40 -3.60 6.17
CA PRO A 13 -12.40 -4.00 4.76
C PRO A 13 -11.41 -3.16 3.94
N LEU A 14 -10.74 -3.77 2.96
CA LEU A 14 -9.66 -3.12 2.20
C LEU A 14 -10.10 -1.79 1.56
N GLN A 15 -11.32 -1.74 1.02
CA GLN A 15 -11.88 -0.53 0.44
C GLN A 15 -11.96 0.62 1.47
N ILE A 16 -12.38 0.31 2.70
CA ILE A 16 -12.44 1.28 3.80
C ILE A 16 -11.03 1.72 4.22
N ALA A 17 -10.05 0.82 4.23
CA ALA A 17 -8.66 1.18 4.50
C ALA A 17 -8.08 2.13 3.44
N VAL A 18 -8.41 1.93 2.16
CA VAL A 18 -8.03 2.84 1.06
C VAL A 18 -8.66 4.21 1.24
N GLU A 19 -9.92 4.27 1.65
CA GLU A 19 -10.64 5.53 1.89
C GLU A 19 -10.11 6.28 3.11
N ARG A 20 -9.73 5.58 4.19
CA ARG A 20 -9.26 6.19 5.45
C ARG A 20 -7.77 6.55 5.45
N ASN A 21 -6.98 5.91 4.59
CA ASN A 21 -5.55 6.17 4.46
C ASN A 21 -5.13 6.23 2.98
N PRO A 22 -5.69 7.14 2.19
CA PRO A 22 -5.45 7.21 0.75
C PRO A 22 -4.00 7.61 0.42
N SER A 23 -3.50 7.13 -0.72
CA SER A 23 -2.19 7.54 -1.26
C SER A 23 -2.24 8.85 -2.07
N HIS A 24 -3.42 9.41 -2.35
CA HIS A 24 -3.64 10.66 -3.11
C HIS A 24 -3.08 10.75 -4.55
N ASP A 25 -2.27 9.81 -5.01
CA ASP A 25 -1.71 9.75 -6.38
C ASP A 25 -2.50 8.84 -7.33
N GLY A 26 -3.73 8.48 -6.93
CA GLY A 26 -4.64 7.65 -7.71
C GLY A 26 -4.43 6.14 -7.59
N VAL A 27 -3.38 5.68 -6.89
CA VAL A 27 -3.21 4.25 -6.63
C VAL A 27 -4.22 3.79 -5.56
N GLN A 28 -5.00 2.75 -5.88
CA GLN A 28 -6.02 2.17 -4.99
C GLN A 28 -5.40 1.28 -3.91
N LEU A 29 -4.52 1.88 -3.10
CA LEU A 29 -3.85 1.25 -1.96
C LEU A 29 -3.80 2.21 -0.76
N PRO A 30 -3.91 1.67 0.46
CA PRO A 30 -3.62 2.44 1.65
C PRO A 30 -2.14 2.89 1.67
N ALA A 31 -1.87 4.12 2.11
CA ALA A 31 -0.52 4.66 2.20
C ALA A 31 0.41 3.76 3.03
N VAL A 32 -0.08 3.19 4.15
CA VAL A 32 0.69 2.26 5.01
C VAL A 32 1.30 1.09 4.23
N VAL A 33 0.58 0.55 3.23
CA VAL A 33 1.07 -0.57 2.41
C VAL A 33 2.26 -0.09 1.57
N ARG A 34 2.13 1.08 0.96
CA ARG A 34 3.16 1.64 0.08
C ARG A 34 4.38 2.11 0.84
N GLU A 35 4.19 2.82 1.95
CA GLU A 35 5.25 3.26 2.84
C GLU A 35 6.08 2.05 3.35
N CYS A 36 5.42 0.95 3.71
CA CYS A 36 6.12 -0.28 4.08
C CYS A 36 6.91 -0.90 2.92
N ILE A 37 6.30 -1.01 1.73
CA ILE A 37 6.96 -1.57 0.54
C ILE A 37 8.17 -0.72 0.13
N ASP A 38 8.02 0.61 0.12
CA ASP A 38 9.08 1.54 -0.26
C ASP A 38 10.25 1.46 0.72
N TYR A 39 9.96 1.49 2.02
CA TYR A 39 10.97 1.34 3.06
C TYR A 39 11.74 0.01 2.91
N ILE A 40 11.04 -1.11 2.70
CA ILE A 40 11.70 -2.42 2.57
C ILE A 40 12.49 -2.51 1.27
N SER A 41 11.99 -1.90 0.20
CA SER A 41 12.69 -1.84 -1.09
C SER A 41 14.01 -1.04 -0.98
N GLU A 42 14.01 0.02 -0.18
CA GLU A 42 15.18 0.90 -0.01
C GLU A 42 16.18 0.36 1.03
N TYR A 43 15.70 -0.13 2.18
CA TYR A 43 16.56 -0.47 3.31
C TYR A 43 16.54 -1.96 3.71
N GLY A 44 15.52 -2.71 3.28
CA GLY A 44 15.22 -4.05 3.77
C GLY A 44 15.61 -5.22 2.87
N LEU A 45 15.83 -5.00 1.56
CA LEU A 45 16.02 -6.10 0.60
C LEU A 45 17.24 -6.99 0.86
N ALA A 46 18.29 -6.45 1.51
CA ALA A 46 19.47 -7.21 1.89
C ALA A 46 19.42 -7.77 3.33
N CYS A 47 18.36 -7.46 4.09
CA CYS A 47 18.21 -7.91 5.47
C CYS A 47 17.96 -9.42 5.52
N GLU A 48 18.83 -10.16 6.20
CA GLU A 48 18.69 -11.61 6.30
C GLU A 48 17.37 -12.01 6.99
N GLY A 49 16.63 -12.89 6.33
CA GLY A 49 15.37 -13.39 6.83
C GLY A 49 14.25 -12.36 6.83
N ILE A 50 14.33 -11.29 6.02
CA ILE A 50 13.24 -10.31 5.86
C ILE A 50 11.90 -11.02 5.62
N TYR A 51 10.82 -10.55 6.25
CA TYR A 51 9.51 -11.21 6.37
C TYR A 51 9.46 -12.52 7.17
N ARG A 52 10.51 -13.34 7.22
CA ARG A 52 10.57 -14.55 8.07
C ARG A 52 10.78 -14.21 9.53
N VAL A 53 11.77 -13.37 9.83
CA VAL A 53 12.10 -12.92 11.18
C VAL A 53 11.02 -11.95 11.65
N SER A 54 10.45 -12.21 12.82
CA SER A 54 9.44 -11.34 13.42
C SER A 54 10.10 -10.09 13.99
N GLY A 55 9.53 -8.94 13.68
CA GLY A 55 9.88 -7.68 14.34
C GLY A 55 9.39 -7.64 15.78
N VAL A 56 9.91 -6.68 16.55
CA VAL A 56 9.53 -6.48 17.95
C VAL A 56 8.05 -6.13 18.03
N LYS A 57 7.25 -7.04 18.64
CA LYS A 57 5.77 -6.96 18.65
C LYS A 57 5.24 -5.64 19.23
N SER A 58 5.86 -5.10 20.27
CA SER A 58 5.46 -3.81 20.86
C SER A 58 5.63 -2.66 19.88
N LYS A 59 6.75 -2.60 19.13
CA LYS A 59 6.98 -1.60 18.07
C LYS A 59 5.95 -1.74 16.94
N VAL A 60 5.67 -2.97 16.51
CA VAL A 60 4.68 -3.23 15.45
C VAL A 60 3.28 -2.75 15.88
N ASN A 61 2.85 -3.09 17.09
CA ASN A 61 1.55 -2.66 17.61
C ASN A 61 1.50 -1.13 17.78
N HIS A 62 2.58 -0.52 18.26
CA HIS A 62 2.65 0.93 18.37
C HIS A 62 2.47 1.61 17.00
N LEU A 63 3.16 1.13 15.96
CA LEU A 63 3.00 1.66 14.60
C LEU A 63 1.57 1.46 14.07
N ARG A 64 0.98 0.27 14.27
CA ARG A 64 -0.42 -0.01 13.92
C ARG A 64 -1.36 1.02 14.56
N ASP A 65 -1.18 1.29 15.85
CA ASP A 65 -2.03 2.22 16.60
C ASP A 65 -1.87 3.66 16.09
N LEU A 66 -0.65 4.08 15.74
CA LEU A 66 -0.39 5.38 15.09
C LEU A 66 -1.13 5.52 13.75
N TYR A 67 -1.10 4.49 12.89
CA TYR A 67 -1.87 4.50 11.64
C TYR A 67 -3.37 4.55 11.88
N ASN A 68 -3.88 3.79 12.87
CA ASN A 68 -5.31 3.75 13.18
C ASN A 68 -5.88 5.07 13.71
N ILE A 69 -5.06 5.90 14.35
CA ILE A 69 -5.47 7.23 14.80
C ILE A 69 -5.20 8.33 13.75
N GLY A 70 -4.55 7.99 12.63
CA GLY A 70 -4.15 8.92 11.58
C GLY A 70 -2.98 9.83 11.97
N SER A 71 -2.08 9.35 12.84
CA SER A 71 -0.86 10.09 13.21
C SER A 71 0.22 9.96 12.12
N THR A 72 1.18 10.89 12.13
CA THR A 72 2.37 10.76 11.27
C THR A 72 3.25 9.61 11.79
N VAL A 73 3.72 8.77 10.86
CA VAL A 73 4.58 7.62 11.15
C VAL A 73 5.92 7.78 10.42
N TYR A 74 7.02 7.59 11.15
CA TYR A 74 8.38 7.63 10.61
C TYR A 74 8.96 6.23 10.59
N LEU A 75 8.78 5.50 9.48
CA LEU A 75 9.27 4.12 9.34
C LEU A 75 10.81 4.02 9.37
N VAL A 76 11.51 5.11 9.04
CA VAL A 76 12.97 5.21 9.05
C VAL A 76 13.61 4.97 10.42
N ASP A 77 12.86 5.23 11.49
CA ASP A 77 13.34 5.06 12.87
C ASP A 77 13.22 3.59 13.37
N HIS A 78 12.77 2.69 12.50
CA HIS A 78 12.49 1.30 12.83
C HIS A 78 13.31 0.32 12.00
N GLU A 79 13.48 -0.89 12.53
CA GLU A 79 14.20 -1.96 11.85
C GLU A 79 13.35 -2.58 10.72
N PRO A 80 13.97 -3.09 9.64
CA PRO A 80 13.23 -3.71 8.53
C PRO A 80 12.29 -4.84 8.93
N ASN A 81 12.65 -5.64 9.93
CA ASN A 81 11.80 -6.71 10.43
C ASN A 81 10.51 -6.19 11.12
N VAL A 82 10.56 -5.00 11.73
CA VAL A 82 9.38 -4.33 12.31
C VAL A 82 8.45 -3.88 11.19
N VAL A 83 8.97 -3.18 10.18
CA VAL A 83 8.17 -2.70 9.03
C VAL A 83 7.59 -3.86 8.22
N ALA A 84 8.37 -4.91 7.95
CA ALA A 84 7.89 -6.13 7.30
C ALA A 84 6.80 -6.82 8.12
N SER A 85 6.91 -6.82 9.45
CA SER A 85 5.89 -7.37 10.33
C SER A 85 4.63 -6.52 10.40
N LEU A 86 4.74 -5.20 10.27
CA LEU A 86 3.62 -4.29 10.14
C LEU A 86 2.83 -4.54 8.85
N LEU A 87 3.51 -4.68 7.71
CA LEU A 87 2.85 -5.02 6.45
C LEU A 87 2.13 -6.38 6.54
N LYS A 88 2.78 -7.40 7.11
CA LYS A 88 2.12 -8.70 7.34
C LYS A 88 0.91 -8.57 8.26
N LEU A 89 1.01 -7.74 9.30
CA LEU A 89 -0.09 -7.48 10.22
C LEU A 89 -1.28 -6.85 9.49
N PHE A 90 -1.03 -5.84 8.66
CA PHE A 90 -2.04 -5.20 7.83
C PHE A 90 -2.77 -6.24 6.97
N LEU A 91 -2.03 -7.02 6.18
CA LEU A 91 -2.60 -8.04 5.29
C LEU A 91 -3.43 -9.09 6.03
N ARG A 92 -2.96 -9.50 7.22
CA ARG A 92 -3.64 -10.53 8.04
C ARG A 92 -4.92 -10.03 8.68
N GLU A 93 -4.96 -8.77 9.07
CA GLU A 93 -6.10 -8.14 9.74
C GLU A 93 -7.22 -7.72 8.77
N ILE A 94 -6.99 -7.78 7.44
CA ILE A 94 -8.08 -7.58 6.48
C ILE A 94 -9.17 -8.65 6.71
N PRO A 95 -10.43 -8.25 6.98
CA PRO A 95 -11.51 -9.19 7.30
C PRO A 95 -11.80 -10.16 6.14
N GLU A 96 -11.89 -9.64 4.92
CA GLU A 96 -12.10 -10.43 3.72
C GLU A 96 -10.75 -10.80 3.07
N PRO A 97 -10.52 -12.08 2.69
CA PRO A 97 -9.30 -12.48 1.99
C PRO A 97 -9.09 -11.65 0.71
N ILE A 98 -7.83 -11.41 0.35
CA ILE A 98 -7.47 -10.58 -0.82
C ILE A 98 -8.01 -11.20 -2.13
N LEU A 99 -7.99 -12.53 -2.23
CA LEU A 99 -8.59 -13.25 -3.36
C LEU A 99 -10.11 -13.41 -3.27
N THR A 100 -10.75 -12.83 -2.25
CA THR A 100 -12.18 -12.97 -1.88
C THR A 100 -12.59 -14.40 -1.57
N SER A 101 -13.53 -14.58 -0.63
CA SER A 101 -14.06 -15.93 -0.32
C SER A 101 -14.77 -16.56 -1.52
N LYS A 102 -15.33 -15.73 -2.42
CA LYS A 102 -16.05 -16.17 -3.62
C LYS A 102 -15.13 -16.75 -4.69
N LEU A 103 -13.97 -16.11 -4.95
CA LEU A 103 -13.07 -16.55 -6.02
C LEU A 103 -12.00 -17.54 -5.53
N MET A 104 -11.71 -17.60 -4.22
CA MET A 104 -10.70 -18.52 -3.66
C MET A 104 -10.84 -19.98 -4.17
N PRO A 105 -12.03 -20.62 -4.19
CA PRO A 105 -12.15 -21.99 -4.71
C PRO A 105 -11.78 -22.11 -6.19
N LYS A 106 -12.05 -21.07 -7.00
CA LYS A 106 -11.68 -21.04 -8.42
C LYS A 106 -10.16 -20.90 -8.60
N PHE A 107 -9.50 -20.09 -7.77
CA PHE A 107 -8.04 -20.01 -7.74
C PHE A 107 -7.40 -21.35 -7.40
N GLU A 108 -7.94 -22.06 -6.41
CA GLU A 108 -7.46 -23.41 -6.06
C GLU A 108 -7.60 -24.38 -7.22
N GLN A 109 -8.74 -24.37 -7.93
CA GLN A 109 -8.97 -25.21 -9.11
C GLN A 109 -8.01 -24.85 -10.26
N ALA A 110 -7.80 -23.57 -10.53
CA ALA A 110 -6.84 -23.13 -11.55
C ALA A 110 -5.40 -23.55 -11.20
N SER A 111 -5.04 -23.58 -9.91
CA SER A 111 -3.68 -23.94 -9.46
C SER A 111 -3.29 -25.39 -9.75
N VAL A 112 -4.26 -26.29 -9.97
CA VAL A 112 -4.02 -27.71 -10.28
C VAL A 112 -4.16 -28.04 -11.78
N THR A 113 -4.48 -27.05 -12.61
CA THR A 113 -4.56 -27.22 -14.07
C THR A 113 -3.19 -27.58 -14.64
N LYS A 114 -3.10 -28.73 -15.32
CA LYS A 114 -1.83 -29.27 -15.85
C LYS A 114 -1.29 -28.49 -17.05
N ASN A 115 -2.18 -27.95 -17.89
CA ASN A 115 -1.77 -27.16 -19.05
C ASN A 115 -1.36 -25.76 -18.60
N ALA A 116 -0.08 -25.41 -18.78
CA ALA A 116 0.48 -24.14 -18.34
C ALA A 116 -0.22 -22.91 -18.95
N ASN A 117 -0.53 -22.95 -20.26
CA ASN A 117 -1.21 -21.85 -20.94
C ASN A 117 -2.63 -21.65 -20.41
N GLN A 118 -3.37 -22.76 -20.24
CA GLN A 118 -4.71 -22.73 -19.68
C GLN A 118 -4.70 -22.27 -18.22
N GLN A 119 -3.74 -22.74 -17.42
CA GLN A 119 -3.57 -22.30 -16.04
C GLN A 119 -3.34 -20.79 -15.97
N LEU A 120 -2.43 -20.27 -16.79
CA LEU A 120 -2.13 -18.85 -16.86
C LEU A 120 -3.38 -18.03 -17.25
N GLU A 121 -4.11 -18.46 -18.28
CA GLU A 121 -5.32 -17.79 -18.76
C GLU A 121 -6.41 -17.74 -17.67
N LEU A 122 -6.65 -18.86 -16.98
CA LEU A 122 -7.59 -18.93 -15.86
C LEU A 122 -7.18 -17.96 -14.74
N MET A 123 -5.91 -17.95 -14.35
CA MET A 123 -5.39 -17.04 -13.33
C MET A 123 -5.58 -15.57 -13.74
N GLN A 124 -5.32 -15.21 -15.00
CA GLN A 124 -5.54 -13.86 -15.51
C GLN A 124 -7.00 -13.44 -15.42
N ASN A 125 -7.92 -14.32 -15.83
CA ASN A 125 -9.36 -14.02 -15.78
C ASN A 125 -9.84 -13.82 -14.34
N LEU A 126 -9.42 -14.68 -13.41
CA LEU A 126 -9.75 -14.55 -12.00
C LEU A 126 -9.19 -13.27 -11.37
N ILE A 127 -7.96 -12.87 -11.72
CA ILE A 127 -7.36 -11.62 -11.25
C ILE A 127 -8.15 -10.41 -11.78
N ARG A 128 -8.65 -10.45 -13.02
CA ARG A 128 -9.51 -9.39 -13.59
C ARG A 128 -10.86 -9.28 -12.88
N GLU A 129 -11.43 -10.38 -12.41
CA GLU A 129 -12.68 -10.41 -11.64
C GLU A 129 -12.54 -9.79 -10.23
N LEU A 130 -11.31 -9.64 -9.69
CA LEU A 130 -11.10 -9.05 -8.38
C LEU A 130 -11.49 -7.56 -8.36
N PRO A 131 -12.02 -7.05 -7.22
CA PRO A 131 -12.16 -5.62 -6.99
C PRO A 131 -10.84 -4.88 -7.24
N VAL A 132 -10.92 -3.62 -7.69
CA VAL A 132 -9.74 -2.85 -8.10
C VAL A 132 -8.71 -2.75 -6.97
N ALA A 133 -9.14 -2.46 -5.74
CA ALA A 133 -8.24 -2.40 -4.58
C ALA A 133 -7.56 -3.76 -4.31
N ASN A 134 -8.33 -4.86 -4.35
CA ASN A 134 -7.80 -6.23 -4.15
C ASN A 134 -6.78 -6.62 -5.21
N ARG A 135 -7.10 -6.37 -6.50
CA ARG A 135 -6.20 -6.64 -7.62
C ARG A 135 -4.91 -5.82 -7.49
N THR A 136 -5.03 -4.54 -7.14
CA THR A 136 -3.88 -3.66 -6.96
C THR A 136 -3.01 -4.16 -5.81
N LEU A 137 -3.60 -4.49 -4.65
CA LEU A 137 -2.89 -5.01 -3.48
C LEU A 137 -2.19 -6.34 -3.78
N LEU A 138 -2.90 -7.28 -4.41
CA LEU A 138 -2.32 -8.55 -4.83
C LEU A 138 -1.10 -8.33 -5.73
N SER A 139 -1.23 -7.49 -6.75
CA SER A 139 -0.16 -7.24 -7.71
C SER A 139 1.07 -6.61 -7.04
N TRP A 140 0.89 -5.61 -6.19
CA TRP A 140 1.98 -4.95 -5.48
C TRP A 140 2.69 -5.89 -4.52
N VAL A 141 1.93 -6.70 -3.76
CA VAL A 141 2.53 -7.67 -2.83
C VAL A 141 3.30 -8.75 -3.59
N ILE A 142 2.76 -9.32 -4.67
CA ILE A 142 3.46 -10.37 -5.44
C ILE A 142 4.70 -9.81 -6.14
N VAL A 143 4.62 -8.62 -6.74
CA VAL A 143 5.79 -7.98 -7.38
C VAL A 143 6.86 -7.64 -6.34
N HIS A 144 6.49 -7.07 -5.19
CA HIS A 144 7.44 -6.76 -4.13
C HIS A 144 8.11 -8.01 -3.57
N MET A 145 7.33 -9.07 -3.31
CA MET A 145 7.86 -10.34 -2.84
C MET A 145 8.75 -11.01 -3.89
N SER A 146 8.49 -10.81 -5.18
CA SER A 146 9.38 -11.25 -6.26
C SER A 146 10.74 -10.54 -6.19
N GLN A 147 10.75 -9.22 -5.92
CA GLN A 147 12.00 -8.47 -5.70
C GLN A 147 12.79 -8.98 -4.47
N VAL A 148 12.09 -9.38 -3.41
CA VAL A 148 12.73 -10.02 -2.23
C VAL A 148 13.38 -11.35 -2.64
N ILE A 149 12.68 -12.20 -3.38
CA ILE A 149 13.19 -13.49 -3.87
C ILE A 149 14.40 -13.28 -4.80
N GLU A 150 14.38 -12.28 -5.68
CA GLU A 150 15.53 -11.96 -6.55
C GLU A 150 16.79 -11.60 -5.76
N LYS A 151 16.65 -11.12 -4.52
CA LYS A 151 17.75 -10.79 -3.61
C LYS A 151 18.09 -11.94 -2.64
N GLU A 152 17.60 -13.16 -2.89
CA GLU A 152 17.82 -14.36 -2.07
C GLU A 152 19.29 -14.58 -1.69
N LYS A 153 20.24 -14.28 -2.58
CA LYS A 153 21.68 -14.40 -2.30
C LYS A 153 22.10 -13.64 -1.04
N PHE A 154 21.48 -12.50 -0.76
CA PHE A 154 21.76 -11.64 0.39
C PHE A 154 20.82 -11.94 1.55
N ASN A 155 19.51 -11.88 1.32
CA ASN A 155 18.52 -11.98 2.39
C ASN A 155 18.14 -13.43 2.77
N LYS A 156 18.60 -14.44 2.04
CA LYS A 156 18.33 -15.88 2.27
C LYS A 156 16.85 -16.27 2.20
N MET A 157 16.04 -15.47 1.49
CA MET A 157 14.60 -15.70 1.32
C MET A 157 14.30 -16.25 -0.07
N SER A 158 14.17 -17.58 -0.17
CA SER A 158 13.71 -18.27 -1.37
C SER A 158 12.20 -18.14 -1.59
N LEU A 159 11.72 -18.51 -2.79
CA LEU A 159 10.28 -18.61 -3.09
C LEU A 159 9.55 -19.49 -2.07
N GLN A 160 10.16 -20.60 -1.64
CA GLN A 160 9.60 -21.48 -0.63
C GLN A 160 9.48 -20.78 0.73
N ASN A 161 10.54 -20.09 1.17
CA ASN A 161 10.54 -19.34 2.43
C ASN A 161 9.47 -18.24 2.44
N ILE A 162 9.36 -17.48 1.35
CA ILE A 162 8.34 -16.45 1.19
C ILE A 162 6.93 -17.05 1.17
N SER A 163 6.73 -18.16 0.45
CA SER A 163 5.43 -18.84 0.40
C SER A 163 4.99 -19.35 1.78
N ILE A 164 5.91 -19.81 2.63
CA ILE A 164 5.61 -20.22 4.02
C ILE A 164 5.12 -19.06 4.86
N VAL A 165 5.72 -17.88 4.71
CA VAL A 165 5.29 -16.68 5.46
C VAL A 165 4.00 -16.11 4.91
N LEU A 166 3.85 -16.06 3.58
CA LEU A 166 2.78 -15.34 2.91
C LEU A 166 1.46 -16.13 2.89
N SER A 167 1.52 -17.46 2.83
CA SER A 167 0.36 -18.36 2.84
C SER A 167 -0.59 -18.09 4.02
N PRO A 168 -0.15 -18.17 5.29
CA PRO A 168 -1.01 -17.85 6.43
C PRO A 168 -1.32 -16.34 6.55
N THR A 169 -0.48 -15.47 5.99
CA THR A 169 -0.67 -14.02 6.05
C THR A 169 -1.82 -13.55 5.16
N MET A 170 -1.89 -14.03 3.92
CA MET A 170 -2.92 -13.66 2.94
C MET A 170 -4.08 -14.66 2.87
N LYS A 171 -3.98 -15.78 3.61
CA LYS A 171 -4.92 -16.91 3.57
C LYS A 171 -5.02 -17.53 2.15
N ILE A 172 -3.88 -17.66 1.48
CA ILE A 172 -3.76 -18.20 0.11
C ILE A 172 -2.91 -19.47 0.19
N SER A 173 -3.33 -20.56 -0.47
CA SER A 173 -2.52 -21.79 -0.42
C SER A 173 -1.17 -21.63 -1.10
N HIS A 174 -0.20 -22.45 -0.68
CA HIS A 174 1.13 -22.51 -1.28
C HIS A 174 1.08 -22.79 -2.79
N ARG A 175 0.10 -23.56 -3.26
CA ARG A 175 -0.05 -23.88 -4.69
C ARG A 175 -0.43 -22.65 -5.50
N VAL A 176 -1.43 -21.91 -5.04
CA VAL A 176 -1.85 -20.67 -5.70
C VAL A 176 -0.72 -19.64 -5.68
N LEU A 177 -0.04 -19.48 -4.54
CA LEU A 177 1.14 -18.59 -4.45
C LEU A 177 2.25 -19.01 -5.42
N ASN A 178 2.55 -20.29 -5.53
CA ASN A 178 3.57 -20.78 -6.46
C ASN A 178 3.25 -20.41 -7.91
N VAL A 179 1.97 -20.54 -8.32
CA VAL A 179 1.52 -20.14 -9.66
C VAL A 179 1.62 -18.62 -9.85
N LEU A 180 1.22 -17.82 -8.85
CA LEU A 180 1.32 -16.37 -8.88
C LEU A 180 2.78 -15.88 -9.00
N PHE A 181 3.71 -16.51 -8.29
CA PHE A 181 5.14 -16.19 -8.39
C PHE A 181 5.78 -16.67 -9.69
N THR A 182 5.45 -17.90 -10.13
CA THR A 182 5.97 -18.47 -11.38
C THR A 182 5.62 -17.62 -12.58
N TYR A 183 4.38 -17.10 -12.63
CA TYR A 183 3.90 -16.26 -13.73
C TYR A 183 3.87 -14.77 -13.39
N SER A 184 4.59 -14.32 -12.36
CA SER A 184 4.49 -12.93 -11.86
C SER A 184 4.78 -11.89 -12.94
N SER A 185 5.80 -12.12 -13.77
CA SER A 185 6.20 -11.25 -14.87
C SER A 185 5.15 -11.10 -15.96
N VAL A 186 4.27 -12.10 -16.13
CA VAL A 186 3.21 -12.09 -17.16
C VAL A 186 1.88 -11.63 -16.58
N LEU A 187 1.53 -12.10 -15.37
CA LEU A 187 0.30 -11.75 -14.67
C LEU A 187 0.28 -10.28 -14.25
N PHE A 188 1.43 -9.74 -13.88
CA PHE A 188 1.58 -8.39 -13.32
C PHE A 188 2.54 -7.52 -14.13
N LYS A 189 2.64 -7.77 -15.44
CA LYS A 189 3.53 -7.03 -16.36
C LYS A 189 3.31 -5.50 -16.32
N ASP A 190 2.08 -5.08 -16.06
CA ASP A 190 1.69 -3.66 -16.04
C ASP A 190 1.85 -3.03 -14.63
N THR A 191 2.24 -3.84 -13.64
CA THR A 191 2.41 -3.37 -12.25
C THR A 191 3.82 -2.84 -12.06
N VAL A 192 3.92 -1.51 -11.91
CA VAL A 192 5.16 -0.83 -11.56
C VAL A 192 5.04 -0.31 -10.12
N ILE A 193 5.91 -0.77 -9.23
CA ILE A 193 6.02 -0.24 -7.86
C ILE A 193 6.69 1.13 -7.96
N LYS A 194 5.87 2.18 -7.90
CA LYS A 194 6.34 3.57 -7.86
C LYS A 194 6.44 4.01 -6.40
N LYS A 195 7.61 4.52 -6.02
CA LYS A 195 7.85 5.10 -4.70
C LYS A 195 6.77 6.14 -4.40
N TYR A 196 6.09 5.98 -3.28
CA TYR A 196 5.05 6.88 -2.82
C TYR A 196 5.70 8.18 -2.33
N VAL A 197 5.16 9.30 -2.83
CA VAL A 197 5.51 10.64 -2.38
C VAL A 197 4.22 11.29 -1.90
N PRO A 198 4.06 11.55 -0.60
CA PRO A 198 2.84 12.16 -0.07
C PRO A 198 2.62 13.57 -0.66
N PRO A 199 1.40 14.12 -0.57
CA PRO A 199 1.17 15.52 -0.88
C PRO A 199 2.11 16.42 -0.08
N LEU A 200 2.64 17.47 -0.72
CA LEU A 200 3.49 18.46 -0.05
C LEU A 200 2.78 19.00 1.18
N LYS A 201 3.45 18.87 2.34
CA LYS A 201 2.99 19.48 3.57
C LYS A 201 3.25 20.99 3.51
N PRO A 202 2.28 21.83 3.88
CA PRO A 202 2.50 23.25 4.04
C PRO A 202 3.62 23.47 5.07
N ALA A 203 4.67 24.22 4.71
CA ALA A 203 5.72 24.54 5.67
C ALA A 203 5.11 25.29 6.86
N THR A 204 5.46 24.87 8.08
CA THR A 204 5.13 25.55 9.34
C THR A 204 5.71 26.97 9.39
N SER A 205 6.72 27.26 8.56
CA SER A 205 7.29 28.58 8.33
C SER A 205 6.63 29.27 7.11
N ARG A 206 6.33 30.55 7.28
CA ARG A 206 5.67 31.43 6.29
C ARG A 206 6.43 31.61 4.96
N TRP A 207 7.66 31.09 4.88
CA TRP A 207 8.59 31.33 3.78
C TRP A 207 9.14 29.99 3.26
N THR A 208 8.94 29.81 1.95
CA THR A 208 9.45 28.79 1.03
C THR A 208 8.92 27.36 1.19
N LEU A 209 7.68 27.17 0.73
CA LEU A 209 7.29 25.87 0.16
C LEU A 209 8.03 25.71 -1.18
N GLU A 210 8.93 24.75 -1.29
CA GLU A 210 9.63 24.44 -2.54
C GLU A 210 8.65 23.75 -3.50
N LEU A 211 8.17 24.52 -4.49
CA LEU A 211 7.25 24.02 -5.50
C LEU A 211 8.01 23.39 -6.66
N PRO A 212 7.54 22.26 -7.23
CA PRO A 212 8.17 21.63 -8.39
C PRO A 212 8.36 22.61 -9.55
N GLU A 213 9.43 22.45 -10.34
CA GLU A 213 9.78 23.38 -11.43
C GLU A 213 9.23 22.94 -12.80
N CYS A 214 9.08 21.64 -13.03
CA CYS A 214 8.60 21.10 -14.31
C CYS A 214 7.06 21.01 -14.35
N SER A 215 6.45 21.33 -15.51
CA SER A 215 4.98 21.30 -15.68
C SER A 215 4.35 19.97 -15.28
N SER A 216 4.95 18.84 -15.67
CA SER A 216 4.44 17.50 -15.33
C SER A 216 4.43 17.23 -13.82
N ALA A 217 5.49 17.62 -13.10
CA ALA A 217 5.57 17.45 -11.66
C ALA A 217 4.59 18.37 -10.92
N ILE A 218 4.32 19.57 -11.45
CA ILE A 218 3.31 20.48 -10.91
C ILE A 218 1.90 19.90 -11.11
N GLU A 219 1.61 19.32 -12.28
CA GLU A 219 0.32 18.66 -12.54
C GLU A 219 0.10 17.43 -11.64
N GLU A 220 1.13 16.61 -11.44
CA GLU A 220 1.06 15.47 -10.52
C GLU A 220 0.83 15.92 -9.07
N GLU A 221 1.57 16.94 -8.62
CA GLU A 221 1.38 17.50 -7.28
C GLU A 221 -0.01 18.14 -7.13
N LEU A 222 -0.50 18.84 -8.16
CA LEU A 222 -1.83 19.44 -8.14
C LEU A 222 -2.92 18.36 -7.99
N LYS A 223 -2.81 17.23 -8.71
CA LYS A 223 -3.74 16.11 -8.56
C LYS A 223 -3.74 15.54 -7.14
N LYS A 224 -2.56 15.38 -6.54
CA LYS A 224 -2.43 14.91 -5.14
C LYS A 224 -3.08 15.89 -4.15
N GLN A 225 -2.83 17.19 -4.32
CA GLN A 225 -3.39 18.24 -3.46
C GLN A 225 -4.91 18.36 -3.63
N GLU A 226 -5.44 18.24 -4.84
CA GLU A 226 -6.89 18.22 -5.09
C GLU A 226 -7.56 16.96 -4.51
N SER A 227 -6.91 15.80 -4.61
CA SER A 227 -7.37 14.57 -3.94
C SER A 227 -7.41 14.73 -2.42
N LEU A 228 -6.35 15.29 -1.82
CA LEU A 228 -6.29 15.57 -0.38
C LEU A 228 -7.37 16.57 0.04
N LEU A 229 -7.58 17.63 -0.75
CA LEU A 229 -8.59 18.63 -0.48
C LEU A 229 -10.00 18.02 -0.44
N ASN A 230 -10.33 17.18 -1.42
CA ASN A 230 -11.63 16.50 -1.46
C ASN A 230 -11.82 15.57 -0.27
N HIS A 231 -10.77 14.79 0.07
CA HIS A 231 -10.79 13.89 1.21
C HIS A 231 -11.02 14.64 2.54
N LEU A 232 -10.33 15.75 2.77
CA LEU A 232 -10.51 16.59 3.95
C LEU A 232 -11.92 17.20 4.02
N HIS A 233 -12.48 17.65 2.89
CA HIS A 233 -13.86 18.13 2.85
C HIS A 233 -14.85 17.04 3.26
N GLU A 234 -14.75 15.84 2.69
CA GLU A 234 -15.64 14.71 3.02
C GLU A 234 -15.54 14.32 4.50
N ASP A 235 -14.34 14.35 5.05
CA ASP A 235 -14.10 14.06 6.46
C ASP A 235 -14.71 15.11 7.39
N LEU A 236 -14.58 16.40 7.05
CA LEU A 236 -15.16 17.51 7.81
C LEU A 236 -16.69 17.52 7.76
N MET A 237 -17.29 17.05 6.66
CA MET A 237 -18.73 16.84 6.55
C MET A 237 -19.23 15.75 7.51
N LYS A 238 -18.40 14.75 7.82
CA LYS A 238 -18.72 13.67 8.77
C LYS A 238 -18.48 14.11 10.22
N VAL A 239 -17.33 14.73 10.50
CA VAL A 239 -16.91 15.13 11.85
C VAL A 239 -16.20 16.48 11.81
N LYS A 240 -16.77 17.49 12.46
CA LYS A 240 -16.11 18.79 12.61
C LYS A 240 -14.84 18.67 13.46
N ASN A 241 -13.73 19.19 12.93
CA ASN A 241 -12.44 19.18 13.62
C ASN A 241 -11.62 20.42 13.20
N ILE A 242 -11.35 21.30 14.16
CA ILE A 242 -10.64 22.56 13.94
C ILE A 242 -9.27 22.34 13.28
N LYS A 243 -8.52 21.32 13.69
CA LYS A 243 -7.20 21.03 13.10
C LYS A 243 -7.30 20.60 11.64
N LYS A 244 -8.34 19.85 11.28
CA LYS A 244 -8.60 19.46 9.89
C LYS A 244 -9.10 20.65 9.06
N GLU A 245 -9.84 21.58 9.66
CA GLU A 245 -10.20 22.84 8.98
C GLU A 245 -8.95 23.68 8.69
N GLU A 246 -8.04 23.82 9.65
CA GLU A 246 -6.73 24.48 9.43
C GLU A 246 -5.95 23.82 8.29
N GLU A 247 -5.80 22.49 8.34
CA GLU A 247 -5.14 21.72 7.28
C GLU A 247 -5.80 21.94 5.91
N LEU A 248 -7.14 21.97 5.86
CA LEU A 248 -7.90 22.25 4.64
C LEU A 248 -7.53 23.61 4.03
N TRP A 249 -7.48 24.66 4.85
CA TRP A 249 -7.10 26.00 4.40
C TRP A 249 -5.67 26.05 3.87
N GLU A 250 -4.76 25.32 4.51
CA GLU A 250 -3.39 25.25 4.04
C GLU A 250 -3.26 24.52 2.71
N VAL A 251 -3.96 23.40 2.54
CA VAL A 251 -4.02 22.66 1.26
C VAL A 251 -4.61 23.56 0.15
N GLN A 252 -5.69 24.31 0.42
CA GLN A 252 -6.25 25.27 -0.53
C GLN A 252 -5.22 26.35 -0.95
N ARG A 253 -4.41 26.82 0.00
CA ARG A 253 -3.32 27.76 -0.26
C ARG A 253 -2.28 27.15 -1.22
N VAL A 254 -1.87 25.89 -0.98
CA VAL A 254 -0.92 25.17 -1.85
C VAL A 254 -1.49 24.98 -3.25
N VAL A 255 -2.74 24.51 -3.38
CA VAL A 255 -3.45 24.37 -4.67
C VAL A 255 -3.46 25.70 -5.43
N THR A 256 -3.74 26.81 -4.75
CA THR A 256 -3.76 28.15 -5.35
C THR A 256 -2.38 28.56 -5.87
N GLN A 257 -1.32 28.28 -5.12
CA GLN A 257 0.06 28.56 -5.53
C GLN A 257 0.47 27.70 -6.74
N LEU A 258 0.16 26.41 -6.73
CA LEU A 258 0.40 25.49 -7.85
C LEU A 258 -0.33 25.94 -9.12
N LYS A 259 -1.64 26.23 -9.03
CA LYS A 259 -2.45 26.71 -10.17
C LYS A 259 -1.94 28.03 -10.75
N ARG A 260 -1.36 28.91 -9.92
CA ARG A 260 -0.68 30.11 -10.41
C ARG A 260 0.58 29.73 -11.16
N LYS A 261 1.45 28.88 -10.59
CA LYS A 261 2.72 28.46 -11.21
C LYS A 261 2.51 27.80 -12.58
N VAL A 262 1.48 26.96 -12.73
CA VAL A 262 1.10 26.35 -14.04
C VAL A 262 0.80 27.41 -15.11
N LYS A 263 0.23 28.57 -14.75
CA LYS A 263 -0.07 29.62 -15.73
C LYS A 263 1.16 30.40 -16.21
N TYR A 264 2.29 30.28 -15.51
CA TYR A 264 3.51 31.04 -15.77
C TYR A 264 4.64 30.17 -16.37
N ILE A 265 4.37 28.89 -16.62
CA ILE A 265 5.25 27.93 -17.32
C ILE A 265 4.62 27.63 -18.67
#